data_AF-A0A954SU06-F1
#
_entry.id   AF-A0A954SU06-F1
#
_cell.length_a   1.000
_cell.length_b   1.000
_cell.length_c   1.000
_cell.angle_alpha   90.00
_cell.angle_beta   90.00
_cell.angle_gamma   90.00
#
_symmetry.space_group_name_H-M   'P 1'
#
loop_
_entity.id
_entity.type
_entity.pdbx_description
1 polymer ?
#
loop_
_entity_poly.entity_id
_entity_poly.type
_entity_poly.pdbx_seq_one_letter_code
_entity_poly.pdbx_strand_id
1 'polypeptide(L)'
;LLFNTDGSRFVFLHRWETSTGGRETRMVTANPDGSDLRVIDANGLTSHFIWRDSQHILSFSNQPSDGKRFYLLKDSEPGEIVVIGKDAMTQDGHCTFLPGNKWILNDTYPDKNRNQNPYLFNVETAHVVPLGHFNSPKEYTGEWRCDSHPRFSPDGKKVCIDSPAGPAGRQLHLIDISEIVG
;
A
#
# COMPACT_ATOMS: atom_id res chain seq x y z
N LEU A 1 -10.69 -8.90 -6.43
CA LEU A 1 -10.60 -7.87 -7.50
C LEU A 1 -10.83 -6.52 -6.85
N LEU A 2 -10.00 -5.52 -7.12
CA LEU A 2 -10.13 -4.20 -6.50
C LEU A 2 -10.74 -3.23 -7.52
N PHE A 3 -11.87 -2.62 -7.17
CA PHE A 3 -12.50 -1.58 -7.98
C PHE A 3 -12.06 -0.19 -7.54
N ASN A 4 -12.09 0.77 -8.46
CA ASN A 4 -11.94 2.19 -8.16
C ASN A 4 -13.14 2.71 -7.34
N THR A 5 -13.05 3.96 -6.88
CA THR A 5 -13.99 4.50 -5.88
C THR A 5 -15.43 4.66 -6.39
N ASP A 6 -15.67 4.63 -7.69
CA ASP A 6 -17.01 4.71 -8.30
C ASP A 6 -17.45 3.40 -9.01
N GLY A 7 -16.62 2.35 -8.96
CA GLY A 7 -16.91 1.05 -9.57
C GLY A 7 -16.79 0.99 -11.09
N SER A 8 -16.39 2.08 -11.76
CA SER A 8 -16.25 2.14 -13.22
C SER A 8 -15.02 1.42 -13.76
N ARG A 9 -14.03 1.12 -12.91
CA ARG A 9 -12.78 0.44 -13.29
C ARG A 9 -12.38 -0.58 -12.23
N PHE A 10 -11.78 -1.69 -12.66
CA PHE A 10 -11.06 -2.60 -11.75
C PHE A 10 -9.59 -2.68 -12.12
N VAL A 11 -8.74 -2.98 -11.13
CA VAL A 11 -7.30 -3.19 -11.30
C VAL A 11 -6.93 -4.64 -10.99
N PHE A 12 -5.96 -5.15 -11.73
CA PHE A 12 -5.32 -6.43 -11.49
C PHE A 12 -3.84 -6.40 -11.86
N LEU A 13 -3.08 -7.35 -11.33
CA LEU A 13 -1.67 -7.50 -11.65
C LEU A 13 -1.48 -8.73 -12.52
N HIS A 14 -0.88 -8.53 -13.69
CA HIS A 14 -0.37 -9.62 -14.51
C HIS A 14 1.06 -9.90 -14.07
N ARG A 15 1.31 -11.13 -13.60
CA ARG A 15 2.61 -11.58 -13.09
C ARG A 15 3.05 -12.81 -13.84
N TRP A 16 4.31 -12.84 -14.26
CA TRP A 16 4.87 -13.97 -15.00
C TRP A 16 6.32 -14.20 -14.62
N GLU A 17 6.75 -15.46 -14.78
CA GLU A 17 8.16 -15.84 -14.64
C GLU A 17 8.91 -15.53 -15.94
N THR A 18 10.14 -15.04 -15.81
CA THR A 18 11.02 -14.82 -16.95
C THR A 18 11.81 -16.10 -17.25
N SER A 19 12.29 -16.23 -18.49
CA SER A 19 13.19 -17.32 -18.89
C SER A 19 14.50 -17.37 -18.10
N THR A 20 14.85 -16.28 -17.42
CA THR A 20 16.04 -16.16 -16.56
C THR A 20 15.78 -16.47 -15.08
N GLY A 21 14.56 -16.90 -14.72
CA GLY A 21 14.19 -17.27 -13.35
C GLY A 21 13.78 -16.09 -12.46
N GLY A 22 13.51 -14.92 -13.03
CA GLY A 22 12.94 -13.77 -12.34
C GLY A 22 11.41 -13.75 -12.39
N ARG A 23 10.80 -12.79 -11.67
CA ARG A 23 9.36 -12.50 -11.78
C ARG A 23 9.16 -11.06 -12.20
N GLU A 24 8.37 -10.87 -13.23
CA GLU A 24 7.96 -9.55 -13.72
C GLU A 24 6.49 -9.32 -13.35
N THR A 25 6.14 -8.05 -13.15
CA THR A 25 4.78 -7.62 -12.85
C THR A 25 4.44 -6.39 -13.68
N ARG A 26 3.22 -6.37 -14.22
CA ARG A 26 2.59 -5.16 -14.74
C ARG A 26 1.21 -4.94 -14.13
N MET A 27 0.86 -3.69 -13.92
CA MET A 27 -0.46 -3.25 -13.49
C MET A 27 -1.35 -3.00 -14.70
N VAL A 28 -2.57 -3.55 -14.64
CA VAL A 28 -3.57 -3.40 -15.69
C VAL A 28 -4.89 -2.97 -15.06
N THR A 29 -5.61 -2.06 -15.72
CA THR A 29 -7.00 -1.72 -15.38
C THR A 29 -7.92 -2.04 -16.56
N ALA A 30 -9.21 -2.21 -16.27
CA ALA A 30 -10.25 -2.44 -17.28
C ALA A 30 -11.62 -1.95 -16.79
N ASN A 31 -12.56 -1.81 -17.72
CA ASN A 31 -13.98 -1.66 -17.40
C ASN A 31 -14.53 -2.99 -16.83
N PRO A 32 -15.67 -2.98 -16.09
CA PRO A 32 -16.23 -4.18 -15.49
C PRO A 32 -16.61 -5.29 -16.48
N ASP A 33 -16.89 -4.92 -17.74
CA ASP A 33 -17.18 -5.85 -18.83
C ASP A 33 -15.92 -6.41 -19.52
N GLY A 34 -14.73 -6.01 -19.08
CA GLY A 34 -13.43 -6.40 -19.63
C GLY A 34 -12.95 -5.55 -20.80
N SER A 35 -13.72 -4.54 -21.24
CA SER A 35 -13.30 -3.59 -22.27
C SER A 35 -12.31 -2.55 -21.74
N ASP A 36 -11.68 -1.81 -22.66
CA ASP A 36 -10.79 -0.67 -22.35
C ASP A 36 -9.66 -1.05 -21.37
N LEU A 37 -8.97 -2.14 -21.71
CA LEU A 37 -7.77 -2.60 -21.02
C LEU A 37 -6.65 -1.56 -21.17
N ARG A 38 -6.04 -1.18 -20.04
CA ARG A 38 -4.92 -0.24 -20.00
C ARG A 38 -3.79 -0.80 -19.13
N VAL A 39 -2.56 -0.69 -19.60
CA VAL A 39 -1.34 -1.03 -18.85
C VAL A 39 -0.82 0.24 -18.18
N ILE A 40 -1.00 0.35 -16.87
CA ILE A 40 -0.75 1.59 -16.11
C ILE A 40 0.68 1.63 -15.57
N ASP A 41 1.26 0.46 -15.32
CA ASP A 41 2.65 0.31 -14.90
C ASP A 41 3.22 -0.97 -15.50
N ALA A 42 4.27 -0.84 -16.31
CA ALA A 42 4.95 -1.94 -17.00
C ALA A 42 6.44 -2.03 -16.62
N ASN A 43 6.87 -1.40 -15.53
CA ASN A 43 8.29 -1.34 -15.15
C ASN A 43 8.78 -2.59 -14.40
N GLY A 44 8.04 -3.70 -14.49
CA GLY A 44 8.46 -5.00 -13.99
C GLY A 44 8.27 -5.25 -12.50
N LEU A 45 8.11 -4.19 -11.71
CA LEU A 45 7.79 -4.28 -10.30
C LEU A 45 6.61 -3.38 -9.98
N THR A 46 5.52 -4.01 -9.56
CA THR A 46 4.35 -3.38 -8.96
C THR A 46 3.89 -4.30 -7.82
N SER A 47 3.79 -3.80 -6.59
CA SER A 47 3.44 -4.61 -5.42
C SER A 47 2.15 -4.15 -4.73
N HIS A 48 2.23 -3.41 -3.63
CA HIS A 48 1.05 -2.94 -2.91
C HIS A 48 0.46 -1.72 -3.58
N PHE A 49 -0.87 -1.71 -3.72
CA PHE A 49 -1.58 -0.62 -4.36
C PHE A 49 -2.98 -0.42 -3.80
N ILE A 50 -3.49 0.79 -3.98
CA ILE A 50 -4.85 1.19 -3.61
C ILE A 50 -5.33 2.31 -4.54
N TRP A 51 -6.64 2.37 -4.83
CA TRP A 51 -7.22 3.54 -5.49
C TRP A 51 -7.33 4.71 -4.52
N ARG A 52 -6.87 5.89 -4.93
CA ARG A 52 -7.09 7.16 -4.22
C ARG A 52 -8.46 7.73 -4.55
N ASP A 53 -8.82 7.68 -5.82
CA ASP A 53 -10.02 8.22 -6.42
C ASP A 53 -10.38 7.38 -7.66
N SER A 54 -11.35 7.82 -8.48
CA SER A 54 -11.79 7.05 -9.65
C SER A 54 -10.75 6.98 -10.77
N GLN A 55 -9.67 7.77 -10.68
CA GLN A 55 -8.70 7.96 -11.75
C GLN A 55 -7.25 7.68 -11.33
N HIS A 56 -6.93 7.58 -10.04
CA HIS A 56 -5.56 7.45 -9.56
C HIS A 56 -5.36 6.27 -8.62
N ILE A 57 -4.26 5.55 -8.84
CA ILE A 57 -3.81 4.41 -8.04
C ILE A 57 -2.49 4.77 -7.38
N LEU A 58 -2.42 4.71 -6.06
CA LEU A 58 -1.14 4.71 -5.35
C LEU A 58 -0.57 3.30 -5.39
N SER A 59 0.67 3.13 -5.84
CA SER A 59 1.34 1.83 -5.92
C SER A 59 2.80 1.93 -5.57
N PHE A 60 3.33 0.93 -4.85
CA PHE A 60 4.78 0.72 -4.79
C PHE A 60 5.26 0.12 -6.11
N SER A 61 6.20 0.78 -6.77
CA SER A 61 6.68 0.44 -8.11
C SER A 61 8.17 0.78 -8.27
N ASN A 62 8.81 0.27 -9.31
CA ASN A 62 10.19 0.59 -9.68
C ASN A 62 10.25 1.46 -10.95
N GLN A 63 10.03 2.77 -10.82
CA GLN A 63 10.01 3.67 -11.97
C GLN A 63 11.42 4.16 -12.34
N PRO A 64 11.67 4.51 -13.62
CA PRO A 64 12.95 5.09 -14.05
C PRO A 64 13.33 6.40 -13.35
N SER A 65 12.36 7.15 -12.82
CA SER A 65 12.61 8.46 -12.20
C SER A 65 13.29 8.36 -10.83
N ASP A 66 12.70 7.61 -9.89
CA ASP A 66 13.12 7.58 -8.48
C ASP A 66 13.32 6.14 -7.95
N GLY A 67 13.29 5.14 -8.83
CA GLY A 67 13.46 3.73 -8.49
C GLY A 67 12.29 3.19 -7.68
N LYS A 68 12.58 2.35 -6.68
CA LYS A 68 11.56 1.69 -5.84
C LYS A 68 10.94 2.66 -4.83
N ARG A 69 9.75 3.17 -5.13
CA ARG A 69 9.00 4.14 -4.30
C ARG A 69 7.50 3.94 -4.46
N PHE A 70 6.72 4.66 -3.66
CA PHE A 70 5.31 4.84 -3.94
C PHE A 70 5.11 5.89 -5.04
N TYR A 71 4.25 5.56 -6.00
CA TYR A 71 3.86 6.42 -7.09
C TYR A 71 2.35 6.49 -7.18
N LEU A 72 1.85 7.69 -7.42
CA LEU A 72 0.47 7.91 -7.82
C LEU A 72 0.41 7.84 -9.36
N LEU A 73 -0.28 6.83 -9.86
CA LEU A 73 -0.43 6.48 -11.26
C LEU A 73 -1.82 6.88 -11.71
N LYS A 74 -1.93 7.67 -12.77
CA LYS A 74 -3.22 7.96 -13.40
C LYS A 74 -3.65 6.79 -14.30
N ASP A 75 -4.89 6.34 -14.15
CA ASP A 75 -5.54 5.35 -15.03
C ASP A 75 -5.85 5.98 -16.40
N SER A 76 -4.83 6.22 -17.21
CA SER A 76 -4.92 6.67 -18.60
C SER A 76 -3.68 6.23 -19.40
N GLU A 77 -3.78 6.24 -20.73
CA GLU A 77 -2.64 5.99 -21.63
C GLU A 77 -2.45 7.16 -22.62
N PRO A 78 -1.34 7.95 -22.52
CA PRO A 78 -0.34 7.90 -21.47
C PRO A 78 -0.90 8.37 -20.10
N GLY A 79 -0.36 7.82 -19.02
CA GLY A 79 -0.69 8.16 -17.64
C GLY A 79 0.32 9.11 -17.03
N GLU A 80 -0.15 10.06 -16.23
CA GLU A 80 0.73 10.82 -15.34
C GLU A 80 1.22 9.93 -14.20
N ILE A 81 2.51 10.07 -13.84
CA ILE A 81 3.16 9.34 -12.76
C ILE A 81 3.81 10.34 -11.83
N VAL A 82 3.42 10.34 -10.56
CA VAL A 82 3.94 11.25 -9.54
C VAL A 82 4.47 10.46 -8.35
N VAL A 83 5.73 10.67 -7.97
CA VAL A 83 6.28 10.05 -6.76
C VAL A 83 5.62 10.64 -5.50
N ILE A 84 5.20 9.78 -4.58
CA ILE A 84 4.61 10.17 -3.28
C ILE A 84 5.55 9.75 -2.16
N GLY A 85 5.80 10.66 -1.21
CA GLY A 85 6.60 10.36 -0.02
C GLY A 85 8.02 9.92 -0.34
N LYS A 86 8.68 10.50 -1.35
CA LYS A 86 9.98 10.10 -1.90
C LYS A 86 11.03 9.72 -0.84
N ASP A 87 11.13 10.51 0.24
CA ASP A 87 12.09 10.30 1.32
C ASP A 87 11.45 9.83 2.64
N ALA A 88 10.12 9.82 2.71
CA ALA A 88 9.34 9.51 3.92
C ALA A 88 8.74 8.10 3.90
N MET A 89 8.35 7.60 2.72
CA MET A 89 7.73 6.30 2.46
C MET A 89 8.68 5.45 1.59
N THR A 90 9.87 5.17 2.11
CA THR A 90 10.99 4.64 1.32
C THR A 90 10.98 3.12 1.13
N GLN A 91 10.06 2.42 1.79
CA GLN A 91 9.95 0.97 1.75
C GLN A 91 8.52 0.52 1.46
N ASP A 92 8.41 -0.66 0.87
CA ASP A 92 7.13 -1.27 0.52
C ASP A 92 6.29 -1.61 1.77
N GLY A 93 4.98 -1.52 1.63
CA GLY A 93 3.99 -1.67 2.69
C GLY A 93 2.55 -1.63 2.17
N HIS A 94 1.62 -2.11 2.98
CA HIS A 94 0.19 -2.15 2.72
C HIS A 94 -0.44 -0.77 2.93
N CYS A 95 -0.59 -0.03 1.84
CA CYS A 95 -1.10 1.33 1.87
C CYS A 95 -2.61 1.44 1.63
N THR A 96 -3.24 2.42 2.27
CA THR A 96 -4.62 2.85 2.02
C THR A 96 -4.80 4.33 2.33
N PHE A 97 -5.74 5.01 1.68
CA PHE A 97 -6.10 6.39 2.01
C PHE A 97 -7.17 6.41 3.11
N LEU A 98 -7.01 7.30 4.09
CA LEU A 98 -8.09 7.64 5.01
C LEU A 98 -9.14 8.52 4.30
N PRO A 99 -10.37 8.65 4.85
CA PRO A 99 -11.39 9.54 4.31
C PRO A 99 -10.86 10.95 4.07
N GLY A 100 -11.15 11.50 2.90
CA GLY A 100 -10.66 12.82 2.49
C GLY A 100 -9.25 12.85 1.90
N ASN A 101 -8.58 11.69 1.74
CA ASN A 101 -7.30 11.52 1.02
C ASN A 101 -6.11 12.35 1.53
N LYS A 102 -6.25 13.04 2.67
CA LYS A 102 -5.18 13.83 3.32
C LYS A 102 -4.09 12.94 3.91
N TRP A 103 -4.46 11.75 4.35
CA TRP A 103 -3.59 10.81 5.04
C TRP A 103 -3.53 9.46 4.31
N ILE A 104 -2.33 8.94 4.15
CA ILE A 104 -2.07 7.56 3.76
C ILE A 104 -1.74 6.78 5.03
N LEU A 105 -2.51 5.74 5.32
CA LEU A 105 -2.17 4.73 6.29
C LEU A 105 -1.33 3.66 5.61
N ASN A 106 -0.17 3.36 6.16
CA ASN A 106 0.75 2.37 5.62
C ASN A 106 1.42 1.58 6.74
N ASP A 107 2.07 0.48 6.38
CA ASP A 107 2.90 -0.29 7.30
C ASP A 107 4.31 -0.54 6.75
N THR A 108 5.07 -1.30 7.53
CA THR A 108 6.40 -1.77 7.14
C THR A 108 6.51 -3.27 7.38
N TYR A 109 7.29 -3.93 6.54
CA TYR A 109 7.89 -5.21 6.92
C TYR A 109 8.77 -5.07 8.18
N PRO A 110 9.05 -6.19 8.89
CA PRO A 110 9.90 -6.17 10.07
C PRO A 110 11.26 -5.54 9.79
N ASP A 111 11.65 -4.55 10.60
CA ASP A 111 12.95 -3.90 10.53
C ASP A 111 14.08 -4.80 11.12
N LYS A 112 15.28 -4.23 11.30
CA LYS A 112 16.43 -4.94 11.88
C LYS A 112 16.18 -5.43 13.32
N ASN A 113 15.30 -4.76 14.05
CA ASN A 113 14.86 -5.14 15.39
C ASN A 113 13.58 -5.99 15.35
N ARG A 114 13.17 -6.43 14.16
CA ARG A 114 11.96 -7.20 13.89
C ARG A 114 10.67 -6.45 14.22
N ASN A 115 10.69 -5.12 14.26
CA ASN A 115 9.47 -4.34 14.47
C ASN A 115 8.79 -4.01 13.13
N GLN A 116 7.48 -4.23 13.08
CA GLN A 116 6.59 -3.69 12.07
C GLN A 116 6.05 -2.34 12.57
N ASN A 117 6.06 -1.35 11.70
CA ASN A 117 5.86 0.04 12.06
C ASN A 117 4.70 0.61 11.21
N PRO A 118 3.44 0.44 11.63
CA PRO A 118 2.33 1.16 11.01
C PRO A 118 2.48 2.67 11.25
N TYR A 119 2.13 3.48 10.26
CA TYR A 119 2.24 4.94 10.32
C TYR A 119 1.19 5.63 9.45
N LEU A 120 0.92 6.89 9.78
CA LEU A 120 0.18 7.81 8.91
C LEU A 120 1.18 8.72 8.20
N PHE A 121 1.00 8.92 6.90
CA PHE A 121 1.73 9.88 6.10
C PHE A 121 0.78 10.96 5.60
N ASN A 122 1.09 12.22 5.88
CA ASN A 122 0.32 13.35 5.39
C ASN A 122 0.77 13.70 3.97
N VAL A 123 -0.15 13.67 3.00
CA VAL A 123 0.17 13.83 1.58
C VAL A 123 0.70 15.23 1.26
N GLU A 124 0.17 16.27 1.90
CA GLU A 124 0.53 17.66 1.62
C GLU A 124 1.83 18.09 2.29
N THR A 125 2.01 17.71 3.57
CA THR A 125 3.14 18.17 4.40
C THR A 125 4.32 17.20 4.42
N ALA A 126 4.16 16.02 3.83
CA ALA A 126 5.10 14.91 3.91
C ALA A 126 5.42 14.44 5.35
N HIS A 127 4.60 14.82 6.33
CA HIS A 127 4.79 14.47 7.73
C HIS A 127 4.40 13.01 7.99
N VAL A 128 5.24 12.27 8.71
CA VAL A 128 5.01 10.88 9.12
C VAL A 128 4.72 10.83 10.61
N VAL A 129 3.63 10.17 10.99
CA VAL A 129 3.24 9.91 12.37
C VAL A 129 3.25 8.40 12.61
N PRO A 130 4.23 7.86 13.37
CA PRO A 130 4.24 6.45 13.76
C PRO A 130 3.03 6.12 14.64
N LEU A 131 2.39 4.98 14.38
CA LEU A 131 1.27 4.46 15.19
C LEU A 131 1.70 3.42 16.21
N GLY A 132 3.00 3.10 16.26
CA GLY A 132 3.61 2.18 17.20
C GLY A 132 4.70 1.32 16.57
N HIS A 133 5.34 0.53 17.40
CA HIS A 133 6.38 -0.43 17.01
C HIS A 133 5.96 -1.81 17.51
N PHE A 134 5.63 -2.70 16.59
CA PHE A 134 5.05 -4.00 16.92
C PHE A 134 6.05 -5.10 16.60
N ASN A 135 6.58 -5.75 17.64
CA ASN A 135 7.54 -6.83 17.44
C ASN A 135 6.88 -7.99 16.69
N SER A 136 7.55 -8.47 15.65
CA SER A 136 7.20 -9.65 14.88
C SER A 136 8.17 -10.78 15.28
N PRO A 137 7.79 -11.70 16.18
CA PRO A 137 8.68 -12.76 16.65
C PRO A 137 9.23 -13.59 15.48
N LYS A 138 10.39 -14.25 15.68
CA LYS A 138 11.13 -14.93 14.60
C LYS A 138 10.36 -16.10 14.01
N GLU A 139 9.43 -16.67 14.77
CA GLU A 139 8.52 -17.74 14.39
C GLU A 139 7.52 -17.30 13.32
N TYR A 140 7.19 -16.00 13.25
CA TYR A 140 6.30 -15.41 12.25
C TYR A 140 7.09 -15.04 10.99
N THR A 141 7.37 -16.06 10.17
CA THR A 141 8.08 -15.94 8.89
C THR A 141 7.49 -16.89 7.84
N GLY A 142 7.78 -16.65 6.56
CA GLY A 142 7.27 -17.46 5.44
C GLY A 142 5.73 -17.49 5.40
N GLU A 143 5.18 -18.70 5.30
CA GLU A 143 3.72 -18.93 5.33
C GLU A 143 3.06 -18.54 6.66
N TRP A 144 3.84 -18.48 7.75
CA TRP A 144 3.37 -18.11 9.08
C TRP A 144 3.48 -16.61 9.37
N ARG A 145 3.93 -15.80 8.40
CA ARG A 145 4.11 -14.37 8.64
C ARG A 145 2.79 -13.70 9.03
N CYS A 146 2.90 -12.67 9.83
CA CYS A 146 1.79 -11.79 10.17
C CYS A 146 2.09 -10.41 9.59
N ASP A 147 1.59 -10.13 8.39
CA ASP A 147 1.61 -8.78 7.82
C ASP A 147 0.53 -7.94 8.51
N SER A 148 0.84 -6.68 8.83
CA SER A 148 0.01 -5.92 9.76
C SER A 148 -1.31 -5.46 9.17
N HIS A 149 -1.38 -5.38 7.83
CA HIS A 149 -2.59 -5.09 7.06
C HIS A 149 -3.45 -4.00 7.71
N PRO A 150 -2.91 -2.78 7.91
CA PRO A 150 -3.58 -1.74 8.64
C PRO A 150 -4.88 -1.34 7.92
N ARG A 151 -5.97 -1.29 8.68
CA ARG A 151 -7.32 -0.94 8.21
C ARG A 151 -7.85 0.18 9.09
N PHE A 152 -8.70 1.05 8.55
CA PHE A 152 -9.29 2.14 9.32
C PHE A 152 -10.79 1.92 9.56
N SER A 153 -11.32 2.52 10.63
CA SER A 153 -12.75 2.55 10.92
C SER A 153 -13.50 3.45 9.92
N PRO A 154 -14.80 3.24 9.65
CA PRO A 154 -15.54 4.04 8.67
C PRO A 154 -15.51 5.56 8.90
N ASP A 155 -15.39 6.00 10.16
CA ASP A 155 -15.25 7.41 10.55
C ASP A 155 -13.82 7.97 10.41
N GLY A 156 -12.84 7.13 10.04
CA GLY A 156 -11.44 7.50 9.89
C GLY A 156 -10.68 7.72 11.20
N LYS A 157 -11.26 7.40 12.36
CA LYS A 157 -10.71 7.77 13.67
C LYS A 157 -9.97 6.65 14.40
N LYS A 158 -10.03 5.41 13.92
CA LYS A 158 -9.32 4.27 14.49
C LYS A 158 -8.62 3.46 13.42
N VAL A 159 -7.52 2.83 13.79
CA VAL A 159 -6.77 1.88 12.96
C VAL A 159 -6.75 0.52 13.64
N CYS A 160 -7.08 -0.52 12.89
CA CYS A 160 -6.95 -1.91 13.29
C CYS A 160 -5.79 -2.55 12.53
N ILE A 161 -4.87 -3.18 13.26
CA ILE A 161 -3.74 -3.95 12.69
C ILE A 161 -3.77 -5.39 13.19
N ASP A 162 -3.19 -6.28 12.41
CA ASP A 162 -2.80 -7.62 12.81
C ASP A 162 -1.39 -7.58 13.42
N SER A 163 -1.18 -8.14 14.61
CA SER A 163 0.16 -8.27 15.17
C SER A 163 0.30 -9.49 16.08
N PRO A 164 1.42 -10.22 16.01
CA PRO A 164 1.76 -11.25 16.98
C PRO A 164 2.53 -10.71 18.20
N ALA A 165 2.57 -9.39 18.39
CA ALA A 165 3.31 -8.77 19.48
C ALA A 165 2.74 -9.19 20.84
N GLY A 166 3.57 -9.80 21.68
CA GLY A 166 3.20 -10.25 23.01
C GLY A 166 2.95 -11.77 23.11
N PRO A 167 2.51 -12.26 24.28
CA PRO A 167 2.46 -13.70 24.57
C PRO A 167 1.24 -14.43 23.99
N ALA A 168 0.24 -13.72 23.47
CA ALA A 168 -1.06 -14.28 23.07
C ALA A 168 -1.12 -14.74 21.60
N GLY A 169 0.03 -14.79 20.90
CA GLY A 169 0.08 -15.05 19.46
C GLY A 169 -0.52 -13.89 18.64
N ARG A 170 -1.01 -14.18 17.42
CA ARG A 170 -1.58 -13.16 16.52
C ARG A 170 -2.89 -12.61 17.10
N GLN A 171 -2.92 -11.29 17.30
CA GLN A 171 -4.05 -10.53 17.80
C GLN A 171 -4.38 -9.37 16.86
N LEU A 172 -5.58 -8.81 17.05
CA LEU A 172 -5.97 -7.54 16.46
C LEU A 172 -5.78 -6.41 17.47
N HIS A 173 -5.08 -5.35 17.07
CA HIS A 173 -4.87 -4.17 17.90
C HIS A 173 -5.63 -3.00 17.31
N LEU A 174 -6.38 -2.29 18.15
CA LEU A 174 -7.12 -1.09 17.78
C LEU A 174 -6.38 0.13 18.35
N ILE A 175 -6.06 1.08 17.47
CA ILE A 175 -5.29 2.30 17.75
C ILE A 175 -6.23 3.48 17.50
N ASP A 176 -6.41 4.35 18.49
CA ASP A 176 -7.14 5.61 18.31
C ASP A 176 -6.22 6.62 17.63
N ILE A 177 -6.68 7.22 16.54
CA ILE A 177 -5.95 8.23 15.77
C ILE A 177 -6.71 9.55 15.69
N SER A 178 -7.80 9.71 16.45
CA SER A 178 -8.67 10.89 16.40
C SER A 178 -7.92 12.20 16.64
N GLU A 179 -6.99 12.21 17.60
CA GLU A 179 -6.15 13.39 17.89
C GLU A 179 -5.18 13.76 16.77
N ILE A 180 -4.84 12.81 15.89
CA ILE A 180 -3.93 13.02 14.76
C ILE A 180 -4.69 13.58 13.56
N VAL A 181 -5.91 13.09 13.32
CA VAL A 181 -6.68 13.39 12.09
C VAL A 181 -7.68 14.55 12.26
N GLY A 182 -8.11 14.86 13.50
CA GLY A 182 -9.15 15.85 13.81
C GLY A 182 -10.54 15.26 13.92
#